data_AF-A0A840FIQ2-F1
#
_entry.id   AF-A0A840FIQ2-F1
#
_cell.length_a   1.000
_cell.length_b   1.000
_cell.length_c   1.000
_cell.angle_alpha   90.00
_cell.angle_beta   90.00
_cell.angle_gamma   90.00
#
_symmetry.space_group_name_H-M   'P 1'
#
loop_
_entity.id
_entity.type
_entity.pdbx_description
1 polymer ?
#
loop_
_entity_poly.entity_id
_entity_poly.type
_entity_poly.pdbx_seq_one_letter_code
_entity_poly.pdbx_strand_id
1 'polypeptide(L)'
;MLIAMLLAATGPNAVLAGDFDRDGRPDRIRVMKDGAKHKLVLYRSLGDSVPIETNVEVGDTFTLTKVPRDGRATACAFASISRFNCEAGDVVRYGNGPDDAMAIWNNSRFIVYRPSSNREAR
;
A
#
# COMPACT_ATOMS: atom_id res chain seq x y z
N MET A 1 -21.02 -15.29 0.62
CA MET A 1 -20.17 -15.01 -0.56
C MET A 1 -19.79 -13.54 -0.51
N LEU A 2 -18.63 -13.20 0.07
CA LEU A 2 -18.18 -11.79 0.08
C LEU A 2 -17.54 -11.50 -1.28
N ILE A 3 -18.06 -10.51 -1.99
CA ILE A 3 -17.43 -9.96 -3.19
C ILE A 3 -16.10 -9.37 -2.72
N ALA A 4 -14.97 -9.99 -3.08
CA ALA A 4 -13.67 -9.37 -2.96
C ALA A 4 -13.60 -8.24 -4.00
N MET A 5 -13.94 -7.02 -3.59
CA MET A 5 -13.66 -5.85 -4.41
C MET A 5 -12.14 -5.68 -4.47
N LEU A 6 -11.55 -5.95 -5.64
CA LEU A 6 -10.22 -5.48 -5.95
C LEU A 6 -10.32 -3.98 -6.24
N LEU A 7 -10.02 -3.16 -5.24
CA LEU A 7 -9.91 -1.71 -5.42
C LEU A 7 -8.48 -1.41 -5.87
N ALA A 8 -8.34 -0.92 -7.09
CA ALA A 8 -7.10 -0.44 -7.67
C ALA A 8 -7.28 0.98 -8.19
N ALA A 9 -6.26 1.82 -8.01
CA ALA A 9 -6.18 3.17 -8.54
C ALA A 9 -4.86 3.35 -9.27
N THR A 10 -4.82 4.23 -10.28
CA THR A 10 -3.64 4.42 -11.15
C THR A 10 -3.21 5.88 -11.29
N GLY A 11 -1.92 6.09 -11.50
CA GLY A 11 -1.32 7.39 -11.81
C GLY A 11 -1.11 8.35 -10.63
N PRO A 12 -0.62 9.58 -10.90
CA PRO A 12 -0.11 10.53 -9.90
C PRO A 12 -1.14 11.14 -8.96
N ASN A 13 -2.43 10.99 -9.25
CA ASN A 13 -3.53 11.48 -8.43
C ASN A 13 -4.41 10.33 -7.89
N ALA A 14 -3.89 9.10 -7.92
CA ALA A 14 -4.61 7.92 -7.44
C ALA A 14 -5.12 8.12 -6.00
N VAL A 15 -6.40 7.79 -5.82
CA VAL A 15 -7.05 7.74 -4.51
C VAL A 15 -7.64 6.35 -4.34
N LEU A 16 -7.33 5.70 -3.24
CA LEU A 16 -7.82 4.37 -2.92
C LEU A 16 -8.60 4.43 -1.60
N ALA A 17 -9.88 4.06 -1.64
CA ALA A 17 -10.71 3.98 -0.44
C ALA A 17 -10.69 2.56 0.15
N GLY A 18 -10.84 2.45 1.46
CA GLY A 18 -10.93 1.18 2.17
C GLY A 18 -10.61 1.34 3.65
N ASP A 19 -10.97 0.36 4.46
CA ASP A 19 -10.56 0.30 5.87
C ASP A 19 -9.12 -0.25 5.93
N PHE A 20 -8.12 0.59 6.15
CA PHE A 20 -6.70 0.18 6.12
C PHE A 20 -6.09 -0.02 7.50
N ASP A 21 -6.71 0.52 8.55
CA ASP A 21 -6.26 0.34 9.93
C ASP A 21 -7.11 -0.66 10.75
N ARG A 22 -8.17 -1.21 10.13
CA ARG A 22 -9.12 -2.20 10.67
C ARG A 22 -9.98 -1.67 11.81
N ASP A 23 -10.28 -0.38 11.81
CA ASP A 23 -11.19 0.23 12.79
C ASP A 23 -12.68 0.07 12.41
N GLY A 24 -12.98 -0.50 11.23
CA GLY A 24 -14.32 -0.70 10.70
C GLY A 24 -14.91 0.51 10.00
N ARG A 25 -14.14 1.58 9.80
CA ARG A 25 -14.54 2.81 9.12
C ARG A 25 -13.76 2.97 7.80
N PRO A 26 -14.34 3.67 6.81
CA PRO A 26 -13.67 3.87 5.54
C PRO A 26 -12.57 4.93 5.65
N ASP A 27 -11.35 4.57 5.27
CA ASP A 27 -10.22 5.49 5.10
C ASP A 27 -9.91 5.74 3.63
N ARG A 28 -8.92 6.60 3.38
CA ARG A 28 -8.45 6.93 2.03
C ARG A 28 -6.94 7.04 1.95
N ILE A 29 -6.32 6.29 1.05
CA ILE A 29 -4.92 6.52 0.65
C ILE A 29 -4.90 7.45 -0.55
N ARG A 30 -4.00 8.45 -0.53
CA ARG A 30 -3.79 9.37 -1.65
C ARG A 30 -2.34 9.40 -2.05
N VAL A 31 -2.12 9.41 -3.36
CA VAL A 31 -0.86 9.85 -3.97
C VAL A 31 -0.90 11.38 -4.04
N MET A 32 0.17 12.01 -3.57
CA MET A 32 0.30 13.47 -3.55
C MET A 32 1.65 13.88 -4.08
N LYS A 33 1.69 14.87 -4.97
CA LYS A 33 2.94 15.47 -5.43
C LYS A 33 3.67 16.14 -4.27
N ASP A 34 4.98 15.91 -4.20
CA ASP A 34 5.91 16.51 -3.22
C ASP A 34 7.23 16.85 -3.92
N GLY A 35 7.32 18.07 -4.45
CA GLY A 35 8.41 18.49 -5.32
C GLY A 35 8.49 17.66 -6.61
N ALA A 36 9.63 17.00 -6.81
CA ALA A 36 9.90 16.12 -7.97
C ALA A 36 9.40 14.68 -7.77
N LYS A 37 8.99 14.30 -6.56
CA LYS A 37 8.52 12.96 -6.20
C LYS A 37 7.10 13.04 -5.67
N HIS A 38 6.58 11.90 -5.20
CA HIS A 38 5.27 11.82 -4.58
C HIS A 38 5.37 11.22 -3.18
N LYS A 39 4.35 11.48 -2.37
CA LYS A 39 4.09 10.80 -1.12
C LYS A 39 2.78 10.03 -1.18
N LEU A 40 2.75 8.89 -0.51
CA LEU A 40 1.54 8.12 -0.23
C LEU A 40 1.16 8.36 1.23
N VAL A 41 -0.08 8.79 1.44
CA VAL A 41 -0.59 9.13 2.78
C VAL A 41 -1.95 8.48 2.98
N LEU A 42 -2.10 7.79 4.10
CA LEU A 42 -3.40 7.35 4.61
C LEU A 42 -4.07 8.53 5.33
N TYR A 43 -5.31 8.83 4.97
CA TYR A 43 -6.21 9.72 5.69
C TYR A 43 -7.26 8.86 6.36
N ARG A 44 -7.21 8.80 7.69
CA ARG A 44 -8.12 7.98 8.47
C ARG A 44 -9.46 8.65 8.62
N SER A 45 -10.50 7.84 8.80
CA SER A 45 -11.85 8.33 9.09
C SER A 45 -11.92 9.22 10.34
N LEU A 46 -10.98 9.05 11.27
CA LEU A 46 -10.85 9.81 12.52
C LEU A 46 -10.27 11.22 12.34
N GLY A 47 -9.87 11.60 11.12
CA GLY A 47 -9.43 12.95 10.76
C GLY A 47 -7.92 13.18 10.82
N ASP A 48 -7.13 12.19 11.23
CA ASP A 48 -5.68 12.25 11.20
C ASP A 48 -5.10 11.59 9.93
N SER A 49 -3.79 11.76 9.74
CA SER A 49 -3.09 11.22 8.57
C SER A 49 -1.82 10.47 8.95
N VAL A 50 -1.59 9.32 8.32
CA VAL A 50 -0.40 8.49 8.52
C VAL A 50 0.41 8.44 7.22
N PRO A 51 1.69 8.85 7.23
CA PRO A 51 2.54 8.68 6.06
C PRO A 51 2.79 7.19 5.80
N ILE A 52 2.62 6.77 4.55
CA ILE A 52 2.99 5.43 4.08
C ILE A 52 4.42 5.47 3.55
N GLU A 53 4.68 6.39 2.62
CA GLU A 53 6.00 6.63 2.05
C GLU A 53 6.10 8.06 1.51
N THR A 54 7.29 8.67 1.61
CA THR A 54 7.53 10.09 1.25
C THR A 54 8.36 10.28 -0.01
N ASN A 55 8.88 9.21 -0.62
CA ASN A 55 9.70 9.27 -1.82
C ASN A 55 9.29 8.20 -2.82
N VAL A 56 8.13 8.41 -3.45
CA VAL A 56 7.52 7.48 -4.40
C VAL A 56 7.66 8.02 -5.82
N GLU A 57 8.14 7.16 -6.70
CA GLU A 57 8.14 7.38 -8.15
C GLU A 57 6.82 6.92 -8.73
N VAL A 58 6.10 7.86 -9.32
CA VAL A 58 4.79 7.61 -9.92
C VAL A 58 4.90 7.91 -11.40
N GLY A 59 4.80 6.86 -12.23
CA GLY A 59 4.66 6.96 -13.67
C GLY A 59 3.22 6.69 -14.13
N ASP A 60 3.02 6.66 -15.44
CA ASP A 60 1.70 6.42 -16.05
C ASP A 60 1.15 5.02 -15.74
N THR A 61 2.04 4.07 -15.45
CA THR A 61 1.70 2.67 -15.11
C THR A 61 1.61 2.43 -13.60
N PHE A 62 1.72 3.47 -12.78
CA PHE A 62 1.68 3.33 -11.34
C PHE A 62 0.35 2.72 -10.90
N THR A 63 0.42 1.70 -10.07
CA THR A 63 -0.73 1.04 -9.45
C THR A 63 -0.71 1.24 -7.94
N LEU A 64 -1.90 1.36 -7.36
CA LEU A 64 -2.13 1.40 -5.92
C LEU A 64 -3.32 0.51 -5.62
N THR A 65 -3.08 -0.56 -4.88
CA THR A 65 -4.06 -1.65 -4.70
C THR A 65 -4.15 -2.08 -3.24
N LYS A 66 -5.37 -2.28 -2.75
CA LYS A 66 -5.60 -2.97 -1.47
C LYS A 66 -5.57 -4.47 -1.72
N VAL A 67 -4.65 -5.19 -1.10
CA VAL A 67 -4.55 -6.64 -1.28
C VAL A 67 -5.65 -7.33 -0.46
N PRO A 68 -6.53 -8.11 -1.12
CA PRO A 68 -7.61 -8.82 -0.43
C PRO A 68 -7.05 -9.93 0.44
N ARG A 69 -7.80 -10.34 1.47
CA ARG A 69 -7.32 -11.23 2.53
C ARG A 69 -6.82 -12.59 2.00
N ASP A 70 -7.49 -13.14 1.00
CA ASP A 70 -7.13 -14.37 0.29
C ASP A 70 -5.86 -14.21 -0.57
N GLY A 71 -5.62 -13.02 -1.13
CA GLY A 71 -4.42 -12.69 -1.91
C GLY A 71 -3.18 -12.33 -1.09
N ARG A 72 -3.31 -12.14 0.24
CA ARG A 72 -2.18 -11.69 1.09
C ARG A 72 -1.04 -12.69 1.10
N ALA A 73 -1.31 -13.99 1.22
CA ALA A 73 -0.25 -15.00 1.28
C ALA A 73 0.72 -14.88 0.09
N THR A 74 0.18 -14.72 -1.13
CA THR A 74 0.97 -14.53 -2.35
C THR A 74 1.75 -13.20 -2.34
N ALA A 75 1.10 -12.09 -1.98
CA ALA A 75 1.77 -10.78 -1.90
C ALA A 75 2.92 -10.76 -0.88
N CYS A 76 2.75 -11.47 0.22
CA CYS A 76 3.72 -11.56 1.31
C CYS A 76 4.89 -12.47 0.99
N ALA A 77 4.65 -13.60 0.32
CA ALA A 77 5.70 -14.46 -0.21
C ALA A 77 6.59 -13.69 -1.19
N PHE A 78 5.98 -12.91 -2.09
CA PHE A 78 6.69 -12.07 -3.06
C PHE A 78 7.68 -11.09 -2.42
N ALA A 79 7.30 -10.48 -1.30
CA ALA A 79 8.16 -9.54 -0.58
C ALA A 79 8.99 -10.20 0.55
N SER A 80 9.07 -11.54 0.61
CA SER A 80 9.76 -12.31 1.67
C SER A 80 9.35 -11.91 3.09
N ILE A 81 8.07 -11.61 3.28
CA ILE A 81 7.50 -11.13 4.54
C ILE A 81 7.02 -12.32 5.37
N SER A 82 7.31 -12.35 6.66
CA SER A 82 6.79 -13.39 7.55
C SER A 82 5.26 -13.37 7.60
N ARG A 83 4.65 -14.56 7.75
CA ARG A 83 3.19 -14.68 7.90
C ARG A 83 2.65 -13.82 9.04
N PHE A 84 3.36 -13.79 10.15
CA PHE A 84 3.01 -12.96 11.31
C PHE A 84 2.87 -11.48 10.96
N ASN A 85 3.86 -10.92 10.25
CA ASN A 85 3.81 -9.52 9.83
C ASN A 85 2.69 -9.28 8.82
N CYS A 86 2.41 -10.24 7.95
CA CYS A 86 1.37 -10.09 6.94
C CYS A 86 -0.06 -10.23 7.44
N GLU A 87 -0.26 -10.92 8.55
CA GLU A 87 -1.56 -10.99 9.20
C GLU A 87 -1.81 -9.80 10.14
N ALA A 88 -0.74 -9.10 10.56
CA ALA A 88 -0.78 -7.97 11.50
C ALA A 88 -1.75 -6.86 11.07
N GLY A 89 -1.86 -6.56 9.77
CA GLY A 89 -2.72 -5.50 9.28
C GLY A 89 -3.06 -5.62 7.80
N ASP A 90 -3.67 -4.59 7.26
CA ASP A 90 -4.02 -4.57 5.85
C ASP A 90 -2.81 -4.26 4.98
N VAL A 91 -2.80 -4.87 3.80
CA VAL A 91 -1.67 -4.84 2.88
C VAL A 91 -2.03 -3.96 1.69
N VAL A 92 -1.16 -3.00 1.40
CA VAL A 92 -1.25 -2.11 0.25
C VAL A 92 -0.09 -2.42 -0.67
N ARG A 93 -0.40 -2.78 -1.91
CA ARG A 93 0.58 -2.97 -2.99
C ARG A 93 0.63 -1.71 -3.83
N TYR A 94 1.82 -1.19 -4.11
CA TYR A 94 1.96 -0.03 -4.99
C TYR A 94 3.30 0.01 -5.71
N GLY A 95 3.32 0.66 -6.88
CA GLY A 95 4.52 0.77 -7.71
C GLY A 95 4.21 0.70 -9.19
N ASN A 96 5.24 0.52 -10.01
CA ASN A 96 5.17 0.55 -11.46
C ASN A 96 5.33 -0.86 -12.11
N GLY A 97 5.15 -1.96 -11.36
CA GLY A 97 5.11 -3.32 -11.92
C GLY A 97 5.89 -4.38 -11.12
N PRO A 98 6.89 -5.05 -11.71
CA PRO A 98 7.55 -6.22 -11.11
C PRO A 98 8.30 -5.92 -9.80
N ASP A 99 8.49 -4.65 -9.48
CA ASP A 99 9.22 -4.16 -8.33
C ASP A 99 8.33 -3.41 -7.32
N ASP A 100 7.02 -3.69 -7.35
CA ASP A 100 6.05 -3.07 -6.44
C ASP A 100 6.42 -3.27 -4.96
N ALA A 101 6.25 -2.22 -4.19
CA ALA A 101 6.38 -2.24 -2.75
C ALA A 101 5.09 -2.74 -2.09
N MET A 102 5.25 -3.34 -0.91
CA MET A 102 4.15 -3.72 -0.02
C MET A 102 4.23 -2.86 1.24
N ALA A 103 3.19 -2.09 1.53
CA ALA A 103 3.04 -1.44 2.82
C ALA A 103 2.05 -2.23 3.69
N ILE A 104 2.44 -2.52 4.93
CA ILE A 104 1.63 -3.30 5.86
C ILE A 104 1.37 -2.49 7.12
N TRP A 105 0.10 -2.36 7.49
CA TRP A 105 -0.31 -1.74 8.74
C TRP A 105 0.13 -2.59 9.95
N ASN A 106 0.76 -1.98 10.94
CA ASN A 106 1.22 -2.66 12.16
C ASN A 106 0.52 -2.18 13.45
N ASN A 107 -0.71 -1.67 13.34
CA ASN A 107 -1.49 -1.01 14.40
C ASN A 107 -1.01 0.40 14.81
N SER A 108 0.05 0.92 14.20
CA SER A 108 0.53 2.29 14.47
C SER A 108 0.98 3.05 13.23
N ARG A 109 1.61 2.34 12.28
CA ARG A 109 2.13 2.89 11.03
C ARG A 109 2.16 1.81 9.96
N PHE A 110 2.46 2.24 8.74
CA PHE A 110 2.84 1.31 7.68
C PHE A 110 4.31 0.96 7.76
N ILE A 111 4.62 -0.33 7.57
CA ILE A 111 5.97 -0.82 7.33
C ILE A 111 6.06 -1.17 5.85
N VAL A 112 7.04 -0.59 5.16
CA VAL A 112 7.26 -0.79 3.73
C VAL A 112 8.27 -1.91 3.51
N TYR A 113 7.90 -2.88 2.69
CA TYR A 113 8.72 -3.99 2.25
C TYR A 113 8.92 -3.90 0.74
N ARG A 114 10.15 -4.14 0.30
CA ARG A 114 10.53 -4.19 -1.12
C ARG A 114 11.05 -5.58 -1.47
N PRO A 115 10.71 -6.11 -2.65
CA PRO A 115 11.28 -7.35 -3.16
C PRO A 115 12.81 -7.24 -3.29
N SER A 116 13.50 -8.37 -3.23
CA SER A 116 14.96 -8.43 -3.29
C SER A 116 15.56 -7.94 -4.60
N SER A 117 14.83 -7.97 -5.72
CA SER A 117 15.26 -7.40 -7.02
C SER A 117 15.65 -5.93 -6.93
N ASN A 118 15.10 -5.19 -5.96
CA ASN A 118 15.37 -3.77 -5.73
C ASN A 118 16.57 -3.46 -4.81
N ARG A 119 17.24 -4.47 -4.21
CA ARG A 119 18.36 -4.23 -3.28
C ARG A 119 19.72 -4.06 -3.97
N GLU A 120 19.85 -4.44 -5.24
CA GLU A 120 21.12 -4.38 -5.99
C GLU A 120 21.29 -3.10 -6.82
N ALA A 121 20.29 -2.22 -6.84
CA ALA A 121 20.27 -1.02 -7.70
C ALA A 121 20.29 0.33 -6.94
N ARG A 122 20.65 0.34 -5.64
CA ARG A 122 20.79 1.57 -4.84
C ARG A 122 22.12 1.63 -4.11
#